data_AF-A0A2E0UCK8-F1
#
_entry.id   AF-A0A2E0UCK8-F1
#
_cell.length_a   1.000
_cell.length_b   1.000
_cell.length_c   1.000
_cell.angle_alpha   90.00
_cell.angle_beta   90.00
_cell.angle_gamma   90.00
#
_symmetry.space_group_name_H-M   'P 1'
#
loop_
_entity.id
_entity.type
_entity.pdbx_description
1 polymer ?
#
loop_
_entity_poly.entity_id
_entity_poly.type
_entity_poly.pdbx_seq_one_letter_code
_entity_poly.pdbx_strand_id
1 'polypeptide(L)'
;MMAKIIRRLWLLTIWTIFIWTNRLLNLVDDTDVGASEKGWVIAIAVIFLLLSLISLIFLAGLWKHRSTLAARFAGIFGLGTAAFWVVRGTGILFANQHDFGFKLIHSILALVSVLLGAFLYFAGDNRKTRFRNWGDRPAVR
;
A
#
# COMPACT_ATOMS: atom_id res chain seq x y z
N MET A 1 3.51 9.13 18.09
CA MET A 1 2.61 8.71 16.99
C MET A 1 3.34 8.71 15.66
N MET A 2 4.00 9.80 15.27
CA MET A 2 4.71 9.95 13.99
C MET A 2 5.80 8.89 13.72
N ALA A 3 6.64 8.55 14.70
CA ALA A 3 7.66 7.50 14.53
C ALA A 3 7.08 6.13 14.12
N LYS A 4 5.88 5.78 14.62
CA LYS A 4 5.19 4.53 14.24
C LYS A 4 4.71 4.59 12.79
N ILE A 5 4.17 5.72 12.34
CA ILE A 5 3.73 5.92 10.95
C ILE A 5 4.94 5.88 10.01
N ILE A 6 6.02 6.58 10.34
CA ILE A 6 7.26 6.61 9.55
C ILE A 6 7.83 5.20 9.35
N ARG A 7 7.97 4.43 10.45
CA ARG A 7 8.47 3.05 10.36
C ARG A 7 7.58 2.17 9.47
N ARG A 8 6.26 2.26 9.62
CA ARG A 8 5.31 1.47 8.82
C ARG A 8 5.29 1.89 7.36
N LEU A 9 5.44 3.18 7.10
CA LEU A 9 5.52 3.75 5.77
C LEU A 9 6.80 3.26 5.07
N TRP A 10 7.94 3.23 5.76
CA TRP A 10 9.17 2.60 5.26
C TRP A 10 8.95 1.14 4.85
N LEU A 11 8.34 0.33 5.73
CA LEU A 11 8.10 -1.09 5.44
C LEU A 11 7.24 -1.27 4.18
N LEU A 12 6.12 -0.54 4.08
CA LEU A 12 5.24 -0.64 2.93
C LEU A 12 5.92 -0.15 1.64
N THR A 13 6.69 0.94 1.71
CA THR A 13 7.37 1.53 0.56
C THR A 13 8.45 0.61 0.01
N ILE A 14 9.31 0.05 0.87
CA ILE A 14 10.33 -0.93 0.45
C ILE A 14 9.67 -2.16 -0.18
N TRP A 15 8.63 -2.68 0.47
CA TRP A 15 7.88 -3.83 -0.03
C TRP A 15 7.22 -3.57 -1.38
N THR A 16 6.62 -2.38 -1.56
CA THR A 16 5.97 -1.97 -2.80
C THR A 16 6.98 -1.87 -3.94
N ILE A 17 8.13 -1.23 -3.71
CA ILE A 17 9.22 -1.14 -4.69
C ILE A 17 9.68 -2.54 -5.09
N PHE A 18 9.93 -3.42 -4.11
CA PHE A 18 10.36 -4.79 -4.36
C PHE A 18 9.39 -5.56 -5.29
N ILE A 19 8.09 -5.58 -4.98
CA ILE A 19 7.13 -6.33 -5.81
C ILE A 19 7.05 -5.75 -7.22
N TRP A 20 6.88 -4.44 -7.35
CA TRP A 20 6.58 -3.84 -8.65
C TRP A 20 7.80 -3.77 -9.56
N THR A 21 8.99 -3.58 -9.01
CA THR A 21 10.24 -3.69 -9.79
C THR A 21 10.43 -5.12 -10.31
N ASN A 22 10.31 -6.14 -9.45
CA ASN A 22 10.41 -7.53 -9.89
C ASN A 22 9.32 -7.88 -10.92
N ARG A 23 8.10 -7.33 -10.76
CA ARG A 23 7.03 -7.55 -11.72
C ARG A 23 7.34 -6.95 -13.09
N LEU A 24 7.91 -5.74 -13.12
CA LEU A 24 8.32 -5.11 -14.38
C LEU A 24 9.47 -5.87 -15.05
N LEU A 25 10.48 -6.28 -14.28
CA LEU A 25 11.60 -7.06 -14.81
C LEU A 25 11.12 -8.39 -15.42
N ASN A 26 10.26 -9.12 -14.70
CA ASN A 26 9.71 -10.37 -15.21
C ASN A 26 8.83 -10.18 -16.46
N LEU A 27 8.16 -9.03 -16.58
CA LEU A 27 7.28 -8.74 -17.72
C LEU A 27 8.05 -8.40 -19.01
N VAL A 28 9.27 -7.89 -18.88
CA VAL A 28 10.15 -7.59 -20.03
C VAL A 28 10.56 -8.89 -20.72
N ASP A 29 10.84 -9.93 -19.94
CA ASP A 29 11.32 -11.23 -20.46
C ASP A 29 10.17 -12.16 -20.88
N ASP A 30 8.93 -11.86 -20.49
CA ASP A 30 7.76 -12.72 -20.73
C ASP A 30 7.12 -12.42 -22.09
N THR A 31 7.38 -13.24 -23.11
CA THR A 31 6.82 -13.09 -24.46
C THR A 31 5.38 -13.59 -24.60
N ASP A 32 4.87 -14.33 -23.62
CA ASP A 32 3.58 -15.03 -23.71
C ASP A 32 2.40 -14.14 -23.30
N VAL A 33 2.67 -13.00 -22.67
CA VAL A 33 1.66 -12.01 -22.28
C VAL A 33 1.36 -11.05 -23.44
N GLY A 34 0.09 -10.97 -23.83
CA GLY A 34 -0.38 -10.06 -24.88
C GLY A 34 -0.12 -8.58 -24.56
N ALA A 35 0.05 -7.76 -25.60
CA ALA A 35 0.44 -6.35 -25.47
C ALA A 35 -0.54 -5.51 -24.60
N SER A 36 -1.84 -5.79 -24.67
CA SER A 36 -2.87 -5.11 -23.87
C SER A 36 -2.74 -5.44 -22.38
N GLU A 37 -2.50 -6.71 -22.04
CA GLU A 37 -2.30 -7.14 -20.66
C GLU A 37 -0.97 -6.61 -20.10
N LYS A 38 0.09 -6.61 -20.90
CA LYS A 38 1.36 -5.94 -20.55
C LYS A 38 1.14 -4.46 -20.22
N GLY A 39 0.40 -3.74 -21.07
CA GLY A 39 0.10 -2.33 -20.86
C GLY A 39 -0.62 -2.06 -19.54
N TRP A 40 -1.60 -2.90 -19.19
CA TRP A 40 -2.32 -2.78 -17.91
C TRP A 40 -1.42 -3.02 -16.70
N VAL A 41 -0.57 -4.06 -16.74
CA VAL A 41 0.37 -4.36 -15.66
C VAL A 41 1.38 -3.24 -15.48
N ILE A 42 1.94 -2.70 -16.58
CA ILE A 42 2.88 -1.57 -16.54
C ILE A 42 2.23 -0.34 -15.93
N ALA A 43 1.01 0.01 -16.36
CA ALA A 43 0.30 1.18 -15.84
C ALA A 43 0.12 1.10 -14.32
N ILE A 44 -0.33 -0.04 -13.79
CA ILE A 44 -0.48 -0.22 -12.35
C ILE A 44 0.88 -0.16 -11.65
N ALA A 45 1.90 -0.83 -12.18
CA ALA A 45 3.25 -0.82 -11.60
C ALA A 45 3.80 0.61 -11.47
N VAL A 46 3.68 1.41 -12.53
CA VAL A 46 4.09 2.81 -12.52
C VAL A 46 3.35 3.61 -11.45
N ILE A 47 2.03 3.44 -11.31
CA ILE A 47 1.25 4.13 -10.27
C ILE A 47 1.79 3.82 -8.87
N PHE A 48 1.99 2.53 -8.55
CA PHE A 48 2.49 2.14 -7.23
C PHE A 48 3.94 2.58 -6.97
N LEU A 49 4.79 2.60 -8.00
CA LEU A 49 6.15 3.12 -7.90
C LEU A 49 6.16 4.64 -7.71
N LEU A 50 5.28 5.40 -8.37
CA LEU A 50 5.11 6.83 -8.15
C LEU A 50 4.61 7.14 -6.74
N LEU A 51 3.65 6.36 -6.23
CA LEU A 51 3.22 6.44 -4.83
C LEU A 51 4.37 6.16 -3.87
N SER A 52 5.21 5.16 -4.17
CA SER A 52 6.41 4.85 -3.38
C SER A 52 7.42 6.00 -3.41
N LEU A 53 7.61 6.66 -4.55
CA LEU A 53 8.46 7.83 -4.68
C LEU A 53 7.94 9.01 -3.83
N ILE A 54 6.63 9.28 -3.89
CA ILE A 54 5.99 10.30 -3.03
C ILE A 54 6.21 9.96 -1.55
N SER A 55 6.08 8.68 -1.18
CA SER A 55 6.39 8.24 0.17
C SER A 55 7.84 8.54 0.57
N LEU A 56 8.81 8.28 -0.31
CA LEU A 56 10.23 8.56 -0.03
C LEU A 56 10.48 10.06 0.17
N ILE A 57 9.81 10.94 -0.59
CA ILE A 57 9.89 12.39 -0.41
C ILE A 57 9.40 12.80 0.98
N PHE A 58 8.29 12.22 1.46
CA PHE A 58 7.82 12.45 2.83
C PHE A 58 8.82 11.94 3.87
N LEU A 59 9.40 10.76 3.66
CA LEU A 59 10.34 10.13 4.59
C LEU A 59 11.69 10.86 4.68
N ALA A 60 12.16 11.46 3.58
CA ALA A 60 13.38 12.27 3.52
C ALA A 60 13.23 13.63 4.25
N GLY A 61 12.05 13.97 4.76
CA GLY A 61 11.82 15.21 5.49
C GLY A 61 11.77 16.46 4.60
N LEU A 62 11.73 16.28 3.27
CA LEU A 62 11.64 17.36 2.28
C LEU A 62 10.36 18.21 2.43
N TRP A 63 9.36 17.72 3.17
CA TRP A 63 8.12 18.42 3.51
C TRP A 63 7.84 18.49 5.02
N LYS A 64 8.81 18.99 5.79
CA LYS A 64 8.76 19.16 7.26
C LYS A 64 7.49 19.83 7.80
N HIS A 65 6.82 20.69 7.02
CA HIS A 65 5.63 21.44 7.45
C HIS A 65 4.29 20.76 7.13
N ARG A 66 4.25 19.60 6.47
CA ARG A 66 3.00 18.97 5.98
C ARG A 66 2.63 17.66 6.70
N SER A 67 2.72 17.64 8.04
CA SER A 67 2.45 16.46 8.87
C SER A 67 1.06 15.85 8.65
N THR A 68 0.01 16.68 8.48
CA THR A 68 -1.36 16.23 8.20
C THR A 68 -1.50 15.61 6.81
N LEU A 69 -0.84 16.19 5.79
CA LEU A 69 -0.88 15.66 4.43
C LEU A 69 -0.15 14.32 4.35
N ALA A 70 1.01 14.20 5.01
CA ALA A 70 1.77 12.95 5.09
C ALA A 70 0.96 11.84 5.76
N ALA A 71 0.23 12.15 6.84
CA ALA A 71 -0.64 11.18 7.51
C ALA A 71 -1.83 10.75 6.63
N ARG A 72 -2.48 11.69 5.92
CA ARG A 72 -3.55 11.37 4.97
C ARG A 72 -3.05 10.52 3.81
N PHE A 73 -1.90 10.89 3.23
CA PHE A 73 -1.25 10.12 2.19
C PHE A 73 -0.94 8.69 2.65
N ALA A 74 -0.32 8.52 3.83
CA ALA A 74 -0.01 7.21 4.39
C ALA A 74 -1.28 6.35 4.58
N GLY A 75 -2.39 6.98 5.02
CA GLY A 75 -3.69 6.31 5.13
C GLY A 75 -4.24 5.86 3.77
N ILE A 76 -4.27 6.74 2.78
CA ILE A 76 -4.77 6.44 1.43
C ILE A 76 -3.89 5.37 0.76
N PHE A 77 -2.57 5.51 0.85
CA PHE A 77 -1.63 4.57 0.27
C PHE A 77 -1.74 3.18 0.93
N GLY A 78 -1.82 3.11 2.27
CA GLY A 78 -2.00 1.86 2.99
C GLY A 78 -3.33 1.17 2.65
N LEU A 79 -4.44 1.91 2.69
CA LEU A 79 -5.77 1.37 2.38
C LEU A 79 -5.88 0.95 0.90
N GLY A 80 -5.37 1.78 -0.01
CA GLY A 80 -5.35 1.50 -1.44
C GLY A 80 -4.55 0.25 -1.78
N THR A 81 -3.36 0.07 -1.17
CA THR A 81 -2.57 -1.16 -1.33
C THR A 81 -3.34 -2.38 -0.83
N ALA A 82 -3.94 -2.31 0.36
CA ALA A 82 -4.72 -3.43 0.89
C ALA A 82 -5.91 -3.78 0.00
N ALA A 83 -6.70 -2.80 -0.42
CA ALA A 83 -7.86 -3.02 -1.29
C ALA A 83 -7.46 -3.63 -2.64
N PHE A 84 -6.42 -3.09 -3.28
CA PHE A 84 -5.91 -3.60 -4.55
C PHE A 84 -5.49 -5.07 -4.44
N TRP A 85 -4.71 -5.42 -3.41
CA TRP A 85 -4.20 -6.78 -3.25
C TRP A 85 -5.27 -7.78 -2.80
N VAL A 86 -6.31 -7.35 -2.09
CA VAL A 86 -7.49 -8.21 -1.85
C VAL A 86 -8.12 -8.60 -3.18
N VAL A 87 -8.45 -7.64 -4.04
CA VAL A 87 -9.12 -7.90 -5.32
C VAL A 87 -8.22 -8.70 -6.27
N ARG A 88 -6.96 -8.27 -6.42
CA ARG A 88 -6.02 -8.93 -7.35
C ARG A 88 -5.59 -10.30 -6.85
N GLY A 89 -5.31 -10.42 -5.55
CA GLY A 89 -4.91 -11.68 -4.92
C GLY A 89 -5.99 -12.74 -4.98
N THR A 90 -7.25 -12.41 -4.72
CA THR A 90 -8.37 -13.35 -4.88
C THR A 90 -8.55 -13.74 -6.35
N GLY A 91 -8.46 -12.78 -7.28
CA GLY A 91 -8.52 -13.08 -8.71
C GLY A 91 -7.46 -14.09 -9.17
N ILE A 92 -6.23 -13.99 -8.66
CA ILE A 92 -5.16 -14.94 -8.96
C ILE A 92 -5.41 -16.30 -8.31
N LEU A 93 -5.86 -16.32 -7.05
CA LEU A 93 -6.10 -17.55 -6.29
C LEU A 93 -7.18 -18.43 -6.96
N PHE A 94 -8.26 -17.81 -7.43
CA PHE A 94 -9.41 -18.49 -8.06
C PHE A 94 -9.29 -18.66 -9.58
N ALA A 95 -8.24 -18.15 -10.21
CA ALA A 95 -7.97 -18.39 -11.62
C ALA A 95 -7.62 -19.86 -11.88
N ASN A 96 -8.25 -20.52 -12.86
CA ASN A 96 -8.05 -21.94 -13.13
C ASN A 96 -6.77 -22.24 -13.92
N GLN A 97 -6.25 -21.25 -14.65
CA GLN A 97 -5.12 -21.39 -15.58
C GLN A 97 -3.73 -21.36 -14.91
N HIS A 98 -3.64 -21.04 -13.61
CA HIS A 98 -2.36 -20.93 -12.91
C HIS A 98 -2.04 -22.20 -12.11
N ASP A 99 -0.78 -22.62 -12.14
CA ASP A 99 -0.29 -23.73 -11.32
C ASP A 99 -0.30 -23.38 -9.82
N PHE A 100 -0.14 -24.41 -8.98
CA PHE A 100 -0.17 -24.25 -7.53
C PHE A 100 0.97 -23.39 -6.99
N GLY A 101 2.19 -23.52 -7.51
CA GLY A 101 3.34 -22.75 -7.08
C GLY A 101 3.17 -21.26 -7.37
N PHE A 102 2.67 -20.94 -8.56
CA PHE A 102 2.30 -19.58 -8.93
C PHE A 102 1.26 -18.99 -7.97
N LYS A 103 0.17 -19.73 -7.70
CA LYS A 103 -0.88 -19.30 -6.77
C LYS A 103 -0.35 -19.07 -5.36
N LEU A 104 0.50 -19.97 -4.87
CA LEU A 104 1.06 -19.90 -3.52
C LEU A 104 1.90 -18.63 -3.33
N ILE A 105 2.85 -18.40 -4.24
CA ILE A 105 3.74 -17.22 -4.17
C ILE A 105 2.91 -15.93 -4.22
N HIS A 106 1.98 -15.82 -5.18
CA HIS A 106 1.15 -14.61 -5.32
C HIS A 106 0.20 -14.42 -4.15
N SER A 107 -0.30 -15.49 -3.54
CA SER A 107 -1.14 -15.40 -2.34
C SER A 107 -0.35 -14.89 -1.14
N ILE A 108 0.90 -15.33 -0.96
CA ILE A 108 1.79 -14.82 0.10
C ILE A 108 2.10 -13.34 -0.15
N LEU A 109 2.45 -12.96 -1.39
CA LEU A 109 2.70 -11.57 -1.73
C LEU A 109 1.48 -10.68 -1.49
N ALA A 110 0.29 -11.15 -1.86
CA ALA A 110 -0.96 -10.46 -1.60
C ALA A 110 -1.22 -10.32 -0.10
N LEU A 111 -1.09 -11.39 0.67
CA LEU A 111 -1.30 -11.40 2.12
C LEU A 111 -0.38 -10.40 2.82
N VAL A 112 0.93 -10.43 2.53
CA VAL A 112 1.89 -9.49 3.13
C VAL A 112 1.55 -8.05 2.76
N SER A 113 1.16 -7.79 1.51
CA SER A 113 0.78 -6.46 1.06
C SER A 113 -0.48 -5.94 1.76
N VAL A 114 -1.49 -6.79 1.95
CA VAL A 114 -2.71 -6.47 2.71
C VAL A 114 -2.38 -6.17 4.17
N LEU A 115 -1.57 -7.02 4.82
CA LEU A 115 -1.18 -6.83 6.21
C LEU A 115 -0.39 -5.54 6.41
N LEU A 116 0.60 -5.25 5.55
CA LEU A 116 1.38 -4.01 5.62
C LEU A 116 0.52 -2.77 5.34
N GLY A 117 -0.36 -2.83 4.34
CA GLY A 117 -1.28 -1.74 4.01
C GLY A 117 -2.25 -1.42 5.14
N ALA A 118 -2.90 -2.45 5.70
CA ALA A 118 -3.78 -2.32 6.86
C ALA A 118 -3.01 -1.81 8.10
N PHE A 119 -1.82 -2.37 8.35
CA PHE A 119 -0.98 -1.94 9.47
C PHE A 119 -0.58 -0.46 9.37
N LEU A 120 -0.27 0.04 8.17
CA LEU A 120 -0.03 1.46 7.94
C LEU A 120 -1.30 2.29 8.14
N TYR A 121 -2.43 1.88 7.56
CA TYR A 121 -3.71 2.57 7.67
C TYR A 121 -4.12 2.79 9.13
N PHE A 122 -4.10 1.73 9.94
CA PHE A 122 -4.45 1.82 11.37
C PHE A 122 -3.44 2.63 12.20
N ALA A 123 -2.24 2.92 11.67
CA ALA A 123 -1.31 3.84 12.32
C ALA A 123 -1.79 5.30 12.23
N GLY A 124 -2.40 5.66 11.10
CA GLY A 124 -2.91 6.99 10.79
C GLY A 124 -4.35 7.25 11.27
N ASP A 125 -5.23 6.24 11.27
CA ASP A 125 -6.65 6.37 11.67
C ASP A 125 -6.90 6.22 13.18
N ASN A 126 -5.95 6.57 14.04
CA ASN A 126 -6.18 6.62 15.49
C ASN A 126 -7.06 7.85 15.87
N ARG A 127 -8.32 7.83 15.44
CA ARG A 127 -9.42 8.73 15.83
C ARG A 127 -9.92 8.53 17.27
N LYS A 128 -9.17 7.82 18.13
CA LYS A 128 -9.58 7.57 19.52
C LYS A 128 -9.59 8.81 20.43
N THR A 129 -9.12 9.98 19.97
CA THR A 129 -9.11 11.20 20.80
C THR A 129 -10.28 12.16 20.56
N ARG A 130 -11.06 12.02 19.48
CA ARG A 130 -12.14 12.98 19.19
C ARG A 130 -13.45 12.70 19.94
N PHE A 131 -13.77 11.43 20.17
CA PHE A 131 -14.98 11.03 20.89
C PHE A 131 -14.80 10.91 22.40
N ARG A 132 -13.56 10.75 22.91
CA ARG A 132 -13.29 10.71 24.36
C ARG A 132 -13.36 12.11 25.01
N ASN A 133 -13.07 13.17 24.28
CA ASN A 133 -13.08 14.55 24.80
C ASN A 133 -14.45 15.24 24.69
N TRP A 134 -15.50 14.54 24.26
CA TRP A 134 -16.86 15.10 24.22
C TRP A 134 -17.56 15.03 25.58
N GLY A 135 -17.18 14.06 26.43
CA GLY A 135 -17.74 13.88 27.77
C GLY A 135 -17.20 14.84 28.84
N ASP A 136 -16.07 15.51 28.57
CA ASP A 136 -15.36 16.33 29.56
C ASP A 136 -15.59 17.84 29.40
N ARG A 137 -16.54 18.26 28.54
CA ARG A 137 -16.88 19.68 28.45
C ARG A 137 -17.74 20.05 29.67
N PRO A 138 -17.29 20.94 30.57
CA PRO A 138 -18.18 21.45 31.59
C PRO A 138 -19.34 22.15 30.89
N ALA A 139 -20.56 21.74 31.22
CA ALA A 139 -21.76 22.46 30.82
C ALA A 139 -21.60 23.89 31.33
N VAL A 140 -21.39 24.82 30.40
CA VAL A 140 -21.41 26.25 30.70
C VAL A 140 -22.80 26.54 31.24
N ARG A 141 -22.89 26.77 32.55
CA ARG A 141 -24.07 27.29 33.23
C ARG A 141 -24.05 28.81 33.15
#